data_AF-A0A7S0L0M1-F1
#
_entry.id   AF-A0A7S0L0M1-F1
#
_cell.length_a   1.000
_cell.length_b   1.000
_cell.length_c   1.000
_cell.angle_alpha   90.00
_cell.angle_beta   90.00
_cell.angle_gamma   90.00
#
_symmetry.space_group_name_H-M   'P 1'
#
loop_
_entity.id
_entity.type
_entity.pdbx_description
1 polymer ?
#
loop_
_entity_poly.entity_id
_entity_poly.type
_entity_poly.pdbx_seq_one_letter_code
_entity_poly.pdbx_strand_id
1 'polypeptide(L)'
;LTPRASGARLPPRSASMPGQLTQCGGQGKEGHINFQSNNGQVSANCHKFMFKGLNWYGAEGWMGVLEGLKENSMDFYFEFMEANNFNSVRILVNHQSILRNKPIGDEHVDLVKNPELEGKTYISMLNTIAKAAAERNILVLIAVHRLDPEAWPGNGLWYDSKTTEQRVLVSWSKLATALCWHWNVVAVDLHNEPH
;
A
#
# COMPACT_ATOMS: atom_id res chain seq x y z
N LEU A 1 34.35 -39.84 29.96
CA LEU A 1 33.20 -40.11 30.84
C LEU A 1 32.92 -38.90 31.73
N THR A 2 32.12 -37.96 31.24
CA THR A 2 30.95 -37.33 31.89
C THR A 2 30.61 -36.02 31.17
N PRO A 3 29.31 -35.69 31.00
CA PRO A 3 28.82 -34.75 30.00
C PRO A 3 28.54 -33.36 30.59
N ARG A 4 28.69 -32.30 29.79
CA ARG A 4 28.16 -30.97 30.15
C ARG A 4 26.68 -30.89 29.78
N ALA A 5 25.93 -30.44 30.77
CA ALA A 5 24.48 -30.40 30.82
C ALA A 5 23.86 -29.37 29.87
N SER A 6 22.67 -29.76 29.41
CA SER A 6 21.61 -28.97 28.79
C SER A 6 21.09 -27.87 29.72
N GLY A 7 20.64 -26.76 29.13
CA GLY A 7 19.49 -26.00 29.62
C GLY A 7 19.78 -24.65 30.27
N ALA A 8 19.71 -23.57 29.47
CA ALA A 8 19.36 -22.26 29.98
C ALA A 8 17.97 -21.90 29.45
N ARG A 9 16.94 -22.20 30.27
CA ARG A 9 15.55 -21.81 30.06
C ARG A 9 15.42 -20.36 30.52
N LEU A 10 14.94 -19.47 29.64
CA LEU A 10 14.64 -18.08 30.00
C LEU A 10 13.61 -18.03 31.14
N PRO A 11 13.74 -17.11 32.10
CA PRO A 11 12.83 -17.02 33.23
C PRO A 11 11.42 -16.59 32.76
N PRO A 12 10.35 -17.04 33.43
CA PRO A 12 9.00 -16.60 33.12
C PRO A 12 8.85 -15.12 33.46
N ARG A 13 8.27 -14.34 32.54
CA ARG A 13 7.85 -12.95 32.82
C ARG A 13 6.75 -12.98 33.89
N SER A 14 7.05 -12.42 35.05
CA SER A 14 6.08 -12.16 36.12
C SER A 14 5.07 -11.07 35.70
N ALA A 15 3.86 -11.21 36.23
CA ALA A 15 2.69 -10.45 35.88
C ALA A 15 2.68 -9.00 36.43
N SER A 16 2.11 -8.13 35.59
CA SER A 16 1.35 -6.90 35.86
C SER A 16 1.90 -5.85 36.84
N MET A 17 2.28 -4.70 36.28
CA MET A 17 2.05 -3.40 36.93
C MET A 17 0.77 -2.76 36.35
N PRO A 18 -0.16 -2.25 37.17
CA PRO A 18 -1.29 -1.48 36.69
C PRO A 18 -0.84 -0.03 36.45
N GLY A 19 -0.11 0.18 35.37
CA GLY A 19 -0.07 1.50 34.75
C GLY A 19 -1.38 1.64 33.98
N GLN A 20 -2.24 2.59 34.37
CA GLN A 20 -3.38 2.99 33.56
C GLN A 20 -2.89 3.20 32.12
N LEU A 21 -3.32 2.34 31.20
CA LEU A 21 -3.29 2.65 29.78
C LEU A 21 -4.11 3.93 29.67
N THR A 22 -3.43 5.08 29.54
CA THR A 22 -4.07 6.32 29.13
C THR A 22 -4.77 5.98 27.83
N GLN A 23 -6.10 5.86 27.90
CA GLN A 23 -6.92 5.41 26.80
C GLN A 23 -6.76 6.45 25.71
N CYS A 24 -5.99 6.14 24.68
CA CYS A 24 -5.81 7.06 23.58
C CYS A 24 -7.17 7.27 22.94
N GLY A 25 -7.58 8.53 22.81
CA GLY A 25 -8.83 8.89 22.15
C GLY A 25 -8.85 8.31 20.75
N GLY A 26 -9.85 7.49 20.45
CA GLY A 26 -10.01 6.81 19.16
C GLY A 26 -9.59 5.34 19.23
N GLN A 27 -10.54 4.45 19.43
CA GLN A 27 -10.37 3.06 19.04
C GLN A 27 -10.42 3.02 17.52
N GLY A 28 -9.28 2.76 16.87
CA GLY A 28 -9.29 2.38 15.47
C GLY A 28 -10.17 1.14 15.29
N LYS A 29 -10.76 0.97 14.10
CA LYS A 29 -11.44 -0.28 13.76
C LYS A 29 -10.44 -1.43 13.97
N GLU A 30 -10.89 -2.51 14.61
CA GLU A 30 -10.05 -3.68 14.88
C GLU A 30 -9.36 -4.16 13.58
N GLY A 31 -8.04 -4.35 13.63
CA GLY A 31 -7.23 -4.70 12.46
C GLY A 31 -6.66 -3.53 11.65
N HIS A 32 -6.95 -2.27 12.00
CA HIS A 32 -6.41 -1.09 11.33
C HIS A 32 -5.59 -0.19 12.25
N ILE A 33 -4.60 0.50 11.68
CA ILE A 33 -3.78 1.48 12.38
C ILE A 33 -4.59 2.77 12.56
N ASN A 34 -4.70 3.23 13.81
CA ASN A 34 -5.27 4.54 14.10
C ASN A 34 -4.20 5.62 13.95
N PHE A 35 -4.25 6.38 12.85
CA PHE A 35 -3.41 7.54 12.65
C PHE A 35 -4.06 8.80 13.25
N GLN A 36 -3.27 9.57 13.98
CA GLN A 36 -3.67 10.88 14.49
C GLN A 36 -2.58 11.89 14.16
N SER A 37 -2.97 13.15 14.03
CA SER A 37 -2.02 14.25 13.91
C SER A 37 -2.31 15.30 14.98
N ASN A 38 -1.26 15.77 15.64
CA ASN A 38 -1.34 16.83 16.65
C ASN A 38 -0.02 17.60 16.67
N ASN A 39 -0.09 18.94 16.65
CA ASN A 39 1.07 19.83 16.71
C ASN A 39 2.21 19.46 15.73
N GLY A 40 1.87 19.16 14.48
CA GLY A 40 2.84 18.81 13.43
C GLY A 40 3.48 17.43 13.56
N GLN A 41 2.99 16.57 14.46
CA GLN A 41 3.45 15.19 14.62
C GLN A 41 2.33 14.22 14.24
N VAL A 42 2.72 13.12 13.59
CA VAL A 42 1.83 12.00 13.34
C VAL A 42 2.08 10.94 14.40
N SER A 43 1.01 10.31 14.89
CA SER A 43 1.09 9.12 15.73
C SER A 43 0.29 7.98 15.10
N ALA A 44 0.83 6.77 15.17
CA ALA A 44 0.16 5.52 14.80
C ALA A 44 -0.07 4.71 16.08
N ASN A 45 -1.34 4.41 16.41
CA ASN A 45 -1.70 3.71 17.65
C ASN A 45 -1.03 4.34 18.89
N CYS A 46 -1.08 5.68 18.98
CA CYS A 46 -0.48 6.49 20.04
C CYS A 46 1.05 6.55 20.10
N HIS A 47 1.75 5.91 19.17
CA HIS A 47 3.20 6.00 19.07
C HIS A 47 3.58 7.03 18.00
N LYS A 48 4.56 7.88 18.28
CA LYS A 48 5.10 8.81 17.28
C LYS A 48 5.49 8.03 16.02
N PHE A 49 5.02 8.49 14.89
CA PHE A 49 5.20 7.82 13.61
C PHE A 49 5.67 8.82 12.56
N MET A 50 6.57 8.38 11.69
CA MET A 50 7.07 9.16 10.56
C MET A 50 6.98 8.28 9.32
N PHE A 51 6.31 8.79 8.28
CA PHE A 51 6.38 8.19 6.97
C PHE A 51 7.75 8.49 6.36
N LYS A 52 8.54 7.45 6.15
CA LYS A 52 9.69 7.48 5.25
C LYS A 52 9.27 6.68 4.02
N GLY A 53 8.67 7.37 3.07
CA GLY A 53 8.06 6.76 1.90
C GLY A 53 8.74 7.13 0.59
N LEU A 54 8.38 6.39 -0.45
CA LEU A 54 8.69 6.72 -1.84
C LEU A 54 7.43 6.62 -2.72
N ASN A 55 7.50 7.16 -3.94
CA ASN A 55 6.49 6.93 -4.97
C ASN A 55 6.96 5.80 -5.89
N TRP A 56 6.10 4.84 -6.19
CA TRP A 56 6.32 3.85 -7.23
C TRP A 56 5.27 4.05 -8.32
N TYR A 57 5.69 4.69 -9.41
CA TYR A 57 4.83 5.07 -10.52
C TYR A 57 4.75 3.96 -11.58
N GLY A 58 3.91 4.18 -12.60
CA GLY A 58 3.77 3.34 -13.79
C GLY A 58 2.33 2.90 -14.00
N ALA A 59 1.67 2.44 -12.93
CA ALA A 59 0.34 1.86 -13.02
C ALA A 59 -0.74 2.91 -13.37
N GLU A 60 -0.49 4.20 -13.14
CA GLU A 60 -1.35 5.29 -13.60
C GLU A 60 -1.30 5.49 -15.12
N GLY A 61 -0.21 5.08 -15.77
CA GLY A 61 0.03 5.25 -17.19
C GLY A 61 -0.52 4.13 -18.08
N TRP A 62 -0.17 4.20 -19.37
CA TRP A 62 -0.67 3.31 -20.42
C TRP A 62 -0.25 1.85 -20.24
N MET A 63 0.91 1.57 -19.64
CA MET A 63 1.37 0.20 -19.36
C MET A 63 0.47 -0.51 -18.33
N GLY A 64 -0.18 0.26 -17.44
CA GLY A 64 -1.12 -0.28 -16.46
C GLY A 64 -0.49 -1.19 -15.39
N VAL A 65 0.84 -1.16 -15.24
CA VAL A 65 1.61 -1.89 -14.23
C VAL A 65 2.65 -0.98 -13.59
N LEU A 66 3.18 -1.35 -12.41
CA LEU A 66 4.28 -0.59 -11.81
C LEU A 66 5.53 -0.67 -12.67
N GLU A 67 6.22 0.45 -12.81
CA GLU A 67 7.42 0.56 -13.63
C GLU A 67 8.53 -0.35 -13.08
N GLY A 68 9.30 -0.96 -14.00
CA GLY A 68 10.44 -1.80 -13.66
C GLY A 68 10.13 -3.29 -13.40
N LEU A 69 8.85 -3.70 -13.33
CA LEU A 69 8.48 -5.12 -13.19
C LEU A 69 8.88 -6.00 -14.40
N LYS A 70 9.27 -5.38 -15.52
CA LYS A 70 9.90 -6.06 -16.65
C LYS A 70 11.38 -6.38 -16.42
N GLU A 71 12.04 -5.61 -15.56
CA GLU A 71 13.48 -5.70 -15.32
C GLU A 71 13.79 -6.54 -14.08
N ASN A 72 13.01 -6.39 -13.01
CA ASN A 72 13.24 -7.07 -11.73
C ASN A 72 11.95 -7.64 -11.14
N SER A 73 12.11 -8.51 -10.13
CA SER A 73 10.98 -8.98 -9.34
C SER A 73 10.43 -7.86 -8.45
N MET A 74 9.16 -7.96 -8.07
CA MET A 74 8.54 -7.08 -7.08
C MET A 74 9.30 -7.13 -5.75
N ASP A 75 9.80 -8.32 -5.37
CA ASP A 75 10.60 -8.53 -4.17
C ASP A 75 11.89 -7.71 -4.16
N PHE A 76 12.59 -7.59 -5.30
CA PHE A 76 13.80 -6.76 -5.42
C PHE A 76 13.54 -5.31 -4.99
N TYR A 77 12.40 -4.74 -5.41
CA TYR A 77 12.04 -3.37 -5.07
C TYR A 77 11.67 -3.21 -3.60
N PHE A 78 10.97 -4.18 -3.01
CA PHE A 78 10.67 -4.13 -1.57
C PHE A 78 11.90 -4.39 -0.70
N GLU A 79 12.81 -5.27 -1.10
CA GLU A 79 14.10 -5.48 -0.44
C GLU A 79 14.94 -4.19 -0.47
N PHE A 80 14.93 -3.47 -1.59
CA PHE A 80 15.54 -2.14 -1.65
C PHE A 80 14.92 -1.17 -0.64
N MET A 81 13.59 -1.18 -0.50
CA MET A 81 12.90 -0.33 0.49
C MET A 81 13.32 -0.67 1.92
N GLU A 82 13.35 -1.96 2.27
CA GLU A 82 13.78 -2.45 3.58
C GLU A 82 15.24 -2.08 3.87
N ALA A 83 16.15 -2.36 2.93
CA ALA A 83 17.57 -2.06 3.06
C ALA A 83 17.85 -0.55 3.26
N ASN A 84 16.96 0.30 2.74
CA ASN A 84 17.05 1.76 2.87
C ASN A 84 16.13 2.33 3.96
N ASN A 85 15.50 1.48 4.78
CA ASN A 85 14.60 1.87 5.88
C ASN A 85 13.39 2.69 5.42
N PHE A 86 12.88 2.48 4.20
CA PHE A 86 11.56 2.98 3.82
C PHE A 86 10.48 2.14 4.52
N ASN A 87 9.44 2.80 5.01
CA ASN A 87 8.32 2.14 5.70
C ASN A 87 6.97 2.35 4.99
N SER A 88 6.97 3.05 3.85
CA SER A 88 5.77 3.22 3.05
C SER A 88 6.06 3.38 1.56
N VAL A 89 5.05 3.07 0.75
CA VAL A 89 5.05 3.27 -0.71
C VAL A 89 3.74 3.91 -1.13
N ARG A 90 3.83 4.99 -1.94
CA ARG A 90 2.70 5.61 -2.63
C ARG A 90 2.62 5.03 -4.04
N ILE A 91 1.53 4.31 -4.31
CA ILE A 91 1.26 3.65 -5.58
C ILE A 91 0.33 4.53 -6.41
N LEU A 92 0.78 4.92 -7.60
CA LEU A 92 0.05 5.81 -8.49
C LEU A 92 -0.84 4.98 -9.43
N VAL A 93 -2.13 5.34 -9.51
CA VAL A 93 -3.14 4.63 -10.32
C VAL A 93 -4.01 5.61 -11.11
N ASN A 94 -4.86 5.10 -12.01
CA ASN A 94 -5.86 5.92 -12.70
C ASN A 94 -7.28 5.33 -12.61
N HIS A 95 -8.30 6.19 -12.61
CA HIS A 95 -9.70 5.77 -12.48
C HIS A 95 -10.16 4.85 -13.61
N GLN A 96 -9.78 5.13 -14.86
CA GLN A 96 -10.26 4.36 -16.00
C GLN A 96 -9.75 2.90 -15.98
N SER A 97 -8.50 2.66 -15.60
CA SER A 97 -7.92 1.31 -15.43
C SER A 97 -8.61 0.55 -14.31
N ILE A 98 -8.90 1.19 -13.17
CA ILE A 98 -9.68 0.59 -12.08
C ILE A 98 -11.10 0.24 -12.55
N LEU A 99 -11.75 1.14 -13.27
CA LEU A 99 -13.11 0.94 -13.76
C LEU A 99 -13.19 -0.21 -14.76
N ARG A 100 -12.22 -0.31 -15.67
CA ARG A 100 -12.14 -1.38 -16.67
C ARG A 100 -11.71 -2.71 -16.06
N ASN A 101 -10.79 -2.68 -15.09
CA ASN A 101 -10.21 -3.83 -14.42
C ASN A 101 -9.81 -4.97 -15.39
N LYS A 102 -9.14 -4.62 -16.49
CA LYS A 102 -8.67 -5.60 -17.47
C LYS A 102 -7.47 -6.39 -16.92
N PRO A 103 -7.17 -7.59 -17.47
CA PRO A 103 -5.87 -8.23 -17.29
C PRO A 103 -4.73 -7.24 -17.56
N ILE A 104 -3.68 -7.31 -16.76
CA ILE A 104 -2.44 -6.58 -17.05
C ILE A 104 -1.78 -7.19 -18.30
N GLY A 105 -1.05 -6.38 -19.06
CA GLY A 105 -0.34 -6.87 -20.25
C GLY A 105 0.90 -7.65 -19.84
N ASP A 106 0.96 -8.93 -20.17
CA ASP A 106 2.12 -9.81 -19.87
C ASP A 106 3.41 -9.27 -20.51
N GLU A 107 3.32 -8.47 -21.58
CA GLU A 107 4.47 -7.82 -22.22
C GLU A 107 5.14 -6.73 -21.35
N HIS A 108 4.48 -6.27 -20.29
CA HIS A 108 4.95 -5.23 -19.38
C HIS A 108 5.54 -5.78 -18.08
N VAL A 109 5.49 -7.10 -17.86
CA VAL A 109 5.98 -7.76 -16.66
C VAL A 109 6.83 -8.96 -17.05
N ASP A 110 7.98 -9.14 -16.40
CA ASP A 110 8.72 -10.40 -16.51
C ASP A 110 8.05 -11.44 -15.60
N LEU A 111 7.20 -12.30 -16.19
CA LEU A 111 6.46 -13.33 -15.46
C LEU A 111 7.34 -14.46 -14.92
N VAL A 112 8.59 -14.60 -15.40
CA VAL A 112 9.55 -15.54 -14.78
C VAL A 112 10.00 -15.00 -13.43
N LYS A 113 10.20 -13.66 -13.34
CA LYS A 113 10.57 -12.99 -12.09
C LYS A 113 9.37 -12.66 -11.19
N ASN A 114 8.18 -12.52 -11.77
CA ASN A 114 6.94 -12.13 -11.08
C ASN A 114 5.78 -13.10 -11.40
N PRO A 115 5.93 -14.42 -11.16
CA PRO A 115 4.90 -15.41 -11.50
C PRO A 115 3.55 -15.15 -10.79
N GLU A 116 3.57 -14.50 -9.63
CA GLU A 116 2.39 -14.11 -8.87
C GLU A 116 1.49 -13.08 -9.58
N LEU A 117 1.98 -12.44 -10.64
CA LEU A 117 1.26 -11.48 -11.46
C LEU A 117 0.62 -12.09 -12.72
N GLU A 118 0.91 -13.35 -13.03
CA GLU A 118 0.36 -14.04 -14.19
C GLU A 118 -1.19 -14.06 -14.15
N GLY A 119 -1.80 -13.62 -15.25
CA GLY A 119 -3.25 -13.58 -15.42
C GLY A 119 -4.00 -12.64 -14.45
N LYS A 120 -3.30 -11.76 -13.73
CA LYS A 120 -3.95 -10.83 -12.80
C LYS A 120 -4.63 -9.68 -13.55
N THR A 121 -5.82 -9.30 -13.07
CA THR A 121 -6.43 -8.02 -13.44
C THR A 121 -5.72 -6.85 -12.76
N TYR A 122 -5.93 -5.63 -13.25
CA TYR A 122 -5.37 -4.41 -12.66
C TYR A 122 -5.59 -4.32 -11.14
N ILE A 123 -6.82 -4.54 -10.65
CA ILE A 123 -7.13 -4.55 -9.21
C ILE A 123 -6.48 -5.76 -8.52
N SER A 124 -6.45 -6.93 -9.16
CA SER A 124 -5.79 -8.10 -8.59
C SER A 124 -4.27 -7.90 -8.44
N MET A 125 -3.63 -7.20 -9.37
CA MET A 125 -2.22 -6.79 -9.27
C MET A 125 -2.01 -5.88 -8.07
N LEU A 126 -2.82 -4.83 -7.89
CA LEU A 126 -2.75 -3.94 -6.72
C LEU A 126 -2.93 -4.71 -5.40
N ASN A 127 -3.85 -5.69 -5.38
CA ASN A 127 -4.04 -6.57 -4.24
C ASN A 127 -2.82 -7.48 -3.98
N THR A 128 -2.15 -8.00 -5.02
CA THR A 128 -0.90 -8.76 -4.89
C THR A 128 0.23 -7.88 -4.33
N ILE A 129 0.38 -6.66 -4.85
CA ILE A 129 1.36 -5.67 -4.36
C ILE A 129 1.12 -5.35 -2.88
N ALA A 130 -0.14 -5.14 -2.47
CA ALA A 130 -0.47 -4.82 -1.08
C ALA A 130 -0.08 -5.96 -0.12
N LYS A 131 -0.27 -7.22 -0.54
CA LYS A 131 0.15 -8.41 0.23
C LYS A 131 1.67 -8.50 0.37
N ALA A 132 2.40 -8.34 -0.73
CA ALA A 132 3.86 -8.40 -0.72
C ALA A 132 4.48 -7.27 0.13
N ALA A 133 3.87 -6.07 0.11
CA ALA A 133 4.23 -4.99 1.01
C ALA A 133 3.92 -5.32 2.49
N ALA A 134 2.80 -5.99 2.75
CA ALA A 134 2.39 -6.36 4.12
C ALA A 134 3.36 -7.35 4.76
N GLU A 135 3.85 -8.32 3.99
CA GLU A 135 4.86 -9.31 4.42
C GLU A 135 6.18 -8.65 4.88
N ARG A 136 6.44 -7.43 4.41
CA ARG A 136 7.64 -6.63 4.69
C ARG A 136 7.37 -5.41 5.59
N ASN A 137 6.19 -5.34 6.20
CA ASN A 137 5.76 -4.22 7.05
C ASN A 137 5.80 -2.85 6.35
N ILE A 138 5.61 -2.82 5.03
CA ILE A 138 5.56 -1.59 4.23
C ILE A 138 4.11 -1.14 4.12
N LEU A 139 3.85 0.10 4.51
CA LEU A 139 2.53 0.73 4.37
C LEU A 139 2.29 1.16 2.93
N VAL A 140 1.07 0.95 2.43
CA VAL A 140 0.65 1.31 1.08
C VAL A 140 -0.31 2.49 1.14
N LEU A 141 -0.03 3.50 0.32
CA LEU A 141 -0.92 4.62 0.03
C LEU A 141 -1.32 4.52 -1.44
N ILE A 142 -2.62 4.45 -1.73
CA ILE A 142 -3.12 4.44 -3.11
C ILE A 142 -3.42 5.87 -3.55
N ALA A 143 -2.79 6.33 -4.62
CA ALA A 143 -2.97 7.68 -5.13
C ALA A 143 -3.56 7.66 -6.53
N VAL A 144 -4.75 8.24 -6.71
CA VAL A 144 -5.29 8.43 -8.05
C VAL A 144 -4.57 9.62 -8.68
N HIS A 145 -3.69 9.32 -9.61
CA HIS A 145 -2.80 10.27 -10.25
C HIS A 145 -3.34 10.81 -11.58
N ARG A 146 -4.24 10.06 -12.23
CA ARG A 146 -4.87 10.44 -13.51
C ARG A 146 -6.31 9.96 -13.58
N LEU A 147 -7.14 10.61 -14.39
CA LEU A 147 -8.50 10.12 -14.70
C LEU A 147 -8.44 8.92 -15.66
N ASP A 148 -7.53 8.97 -16.62
CA ASP A 148 -7.27 7.92 -17.60
C ASP A 148 -5.76 7.77 -17.86
N PRO A 149 -5.31 6.69 -18.54
CA PRO A 149 -3.90 6.41 -18.72
C PRO A 149 -3.10 7.49 -19.48
N GLU A 150 -3.77 8.28 -20.32
CA GLU A 150 -3.17 9.29 -21.20
C GLU A 150 -3.27 10.71 -20.61
N ALA A 151 -4.16 10.93 -19.64
CA ALA A 151 -4.39 12.22 -19.01
C ALA A 151 -3.20 12.68 -18.13
N TRP A 152 -2.31 13.51 -18.68
CA TRP A 152 -1.26 14.20 -17.94
C TRP A 152 -0.96 15.59 -18.55
N PRO A 153 -0.90 16.68 -17.76
CA PRO A 153 -1.24 16.80 -16.33
C PRO A 153 -2.76 16.81 -16.06
N GLY A 154 -3.59 16.55 -17.07
CA GLY A 154 -5.04 16.65 -16.97
C GLY A 154 -5.53 18.09 -17.06
N ASN A 155 -6.73 18.34 -16.54
CA ASN A 155 -7.38 19.67 -16.51
C ASN A 155 -7.55 20.22 -15.09
N GLY A 156 -6.88 19.63 -14.09
CA GLY A 156 -6.96 20.00 -12.67
C GLY A 156 -8.23 19.54 -11.95
N LEU A 157 -9.21 18.98 -12.66
CA LEU A 157 -10.44 18.45 -12.08
C LEU A 157 -10.32 16.95 -11.83
N TRP A 158 -10.99 16.49 -10.76
CA TRP A 158 -11.07 15.09 -10.38
C TRP A 158 -12.12 14.29 -11.19
N TYR A 159 -12.73 14.90 -12.21
CA TYR A 159 -13.69 14.28 -13.12
C TYR A 159 -13.64 14.93 -14.50
N ASP A 160 -14.18 14.21 -15.50
CA ASP A 160 -14.42 14.74 -16.84
C ASP A 160 -15.66 14.10 -17.47
N SER A 161 -15.87 14.31 -18.78
CA SER A 161 -17.02 13.75 -19.52
C SER A 161 -16.96 12.22 -19.69
N LYS A 162 -15.78 11.60 -19.58
CA LYS A 162 -15.57 10.14 -19.71
C LYS A 162 -15.51 9.43 -18.35
N THR A 163 -14.96 10.08 -17.35
CA THR A 163 -14.79 9.68 -15.96
C THR A 163 -15.54 10.68 -15.09
N THR A 164 -16.86 10.60 -15.16
CA THR A 164 -17.77 11.44 -14.37
C THR A 164 -17.58 11.21 -12.87
N GLU A 165 -18.04 12.15 -12.03
CA GLU A 165 -18.00 12.01 -10.56
C GLU A 165 -18.60 10.67 -10.09
N GLN A 166 -19.72 10.24 -10.69
CA GLN A 166 -20.33 8.95 -10.39
C GLN A 166 -19.38 7.78 -10.70
N ARG A 167 -18.62 7.85 -11.80
CA ARG A 167 -17.63 6.83 -12.16
C ARG A 167 -16.42 6.86 -11.23
N VAL A 168 -16.01 8.05 -10.75
CA VAL A 168 -14.98 8.19 -9.71
C VAL A 168 -15.39 7.45 -8.44
N LEU A 169 -16.63 7.64 -7.96
CA LEU A 169 -17.15 6.95 -6.78
C LEU A 169 -17.20 5.43 -6.97
N VAL A 170 -17.59 4.96 -8.16
CA VAL A 170 -17.55 3.53 -8.50
C VAL A 170 -16.12 2.99 -8.50
N SER A 171 -15.16 3.76 -9.03
CA SER A 171 -13.74 3.40 -9.00
C SER A 171 -13.23 3.23 -7.57
N TRP A 172 -13.54 4.18 -6.67
CA TRP A 172 -13.16 4.09 -5.26
C TRP A 172 -13.83 2.91 -4.55
N SER A 173 -15.11 2.66 -4.84
CA SER A 173 -15.84 1.50 -4.30
C SER A 173 -15.19 0.17 -4.70
N LYS A 174 -14.73 0.04 -5.95
CA LYS A 174 -14.00 -1.14 -6.43
C LYS A 174 -12.67 -1.34 -5.69
N LEU A 175 -11.88 -0.28 -5.53
CA LEU A 175 -10.63 -0.34 -4.76
C LEU A 175 -10.86 -0.71 -3.30
N ALA A 176 -11.82 -0.04 -2.64
CA ALA A 176 -12.15 -0.31 -1.24
C ALA A 176 -12.57 -1.77 -1.03
N THR A 177 -13.40 -2.32 -1.93
CA THR A 177 -13.84 -3.71 -1.88
C THR A 177 -12.67 -4.70 -1.93
N ALA A 178 -11.65 -4.40 -2.74
CA ALA A 178 -10.50 -5.26 -2.94
C ALA A 178 -9.42 -5.09 -1.86
N LEU A 179 -9.19 -3.86 -1.38
CA LEU A 179 -7.98 -3.51 -0.63
C LEU A 179 -8.21 -3.24 0.87
N CYS A 180 -9.43 -2.91 1.32
CA CYS A 180 -9.68 -2.55 2.72
C CYS A 180 -9.44 -3.70 3.73
N TRP A 181 -9.22 -4.92 3.27
CA TRP A 181 -8.88 -6.07 4.14
C TRP A 181 -7.39 -6.11 4.51
N HIS A 182 -6.55 -5.33 3.82
CA HIS A 182 -5.12 -5.23 4.10
C HIS A 182 -4.87 -4.23 5.22
N TRP A 183 -4.24 -4.69 6.31
CA TRP A 183 -3.90 -3.83 7.45
C TRP A 183 -2.95 -2.68 7.07
N ASN A 184 -2.11 -2.90 6.06
CA ASN A 184 -1.07 -1.98 5.61
C ASN A 184 -1.53 -1.02 4.51
N VAL A 185 -2.75 -1.14 3.96
CA VAL A 185 -3.32 -0.11 3.07
C VAL A 185 -3.96 0.97 3.93
N VAL A 186 -3.24 2.07 4.15
CA VAL A 186 -3.53 3.02 5.24
C VAL A 186 -4.07 4.35 4.79
N ALA A 187 -3.92 4.71 3.52
CA ALA A 187 -4.42 5.98 3.01
C ALA A 187 -4.79 5.90 1.53
N VAL A 188 -5.68 6.81 1.16
CA VAL A 188 -5.99 7.13 -0.23
C VAL A 188 -5.71 8.60 -0.47
N ASP A 189 -5.01 8.90 -1.55
CA ASP A 189 -4.81 10.25 -2.07
C ASP A 189 -5.80 10.43 -3.22
N LEU A 190 -6.85 11.22 -2.95
CA LEU A 190 -8.11 11.21 -3.69
C LEU A 190 -7.96 11.66 -5.13
N HIS A 191 -7.11 12.66 -5.37
CA HIS A 191 -6.80 13.19 -6.68
C HIS A 191 -5.48 13.94 -6.60
N ASN A 192 -4.52 13.54 -7.42
CA ASN A 192 -3.22 14.19 -7.49
C ASN A 192 -3.33 15.60 -8.07
N GLU A 193 -2.74 16.57 -7.37
CA GLU A 193 -2.47 17.93 -7.85
C GLU A 193 -3.66 18.68 -8.49
N PRO A 194 -4.77 18.94 -7.76
CA PRO A 194 -5.82 19.84 -8.24
C PRO A 194 -5.25 21.23 -8.57
N HIS A 195 -5.66 21.82 -9.69
CA HIS A 195 -5.17 23.12 -10.16
C HIS A 195 -6.19 23.88 -11.01
#